data_AF-A0A1F5GYG1-F1
#
_entry.id   AF-A0A1F5GYG1-F1
#
_cell.length_a   1.000
_cell.length_b   1.000
_cell.length_c   1.000
_cell.angle_alpha   90.00
_cell.angle_beta   90.00
_cell.angle_gamma   90.00
#
_symmetry.space_group_name_H-M   'P 1'
#
loop_
_entity.id
_entity.type
_entity.pdbx_description
1 polymer ?
#
loop_
_entity_poly.entity_id
_entity_poly.type
_entity_poly.pdbx_seq_one_letter_code
_entity_poly.pdbx_strand_id
1 'polypeptide(L)'
;MFFTYVLRSLKDNKKYIGSTSDLKNRFRLHNSGKVLSTKNRRPSKLVYFESFETMSEARWRERRFKKSHDVLERAIRKAKTAPGKEAAGPEGLWPGGR
;
A
#
# COMPACT_ATOMS: atom_id res chain seq x y z
N MET A 1 -7.67 12.50 6.18
CA MET A 1 -6.84 11.28 6.32
C MET A 1 -6.19 10.96 5.00
N PHE A 2 -4.89 10.70 4.99
CA PHE A 2 -4.10 10.32 3.83
C PHE A 2 -3.38 9.00 4.11
N PHE A 3 -2.95 8.31 3.07
CA PHE A 3 -2.36 6.99 3.19
C PHE A 3 -1.12 6.89 2.32
N THR A 4 -0.06 6.30 2.86
CA THR A 4 1.10 5.83 2.08
C THR A 4 1.02 4.33 1.99
N TYR A 5 1.12 3.78 0.79
CA TYR A 5 0.89 2.37 0.53
C TYR A 5 1.98 1.77 -0.34
N VAL A 6 2.12 0.46 -0.20
CA VAL A 6 3.09 -0.35 -0.92
C VAL A 6 2.37 -1.54 -1.53
N LEU A 7 2.36 -1.59 -2.86
CA LEU A 7 1.87 -2.72 -3.61
C LEU A 7 3.05 -3.58 -4.04
N ARG A 8 2.88 -4.90 -3.97
CA ARG A 8 3.81 -5.86 -4.57
C ARG A 8 3.11 -6.57 -5.71
N SER A 9 3.67 -6.48 -6.90
CA SER A 9 3.22 -7.28 -8.04
C SER A 9 3.57 -8.74 -7.80
N LEU A 10 2.61 -9.64 -8.06
CA LEU A 10 2.83 -11.09 -7.97
C LEU A 10 3.57 -11.65 -9.19
N LYS A 11 3.62 -10.87 -10.29
CA LYS A 11 4.22 -11.31 -11.55
C LYS A 11 5.73 -11.15 -11.55
N ASP A 12 6.22 -10.00 -11.06
CA ASP A 12 7.63 -9.62 -11.12
C ASP A 12 8.24 -9.33 -9.74
N ASN A 13 7.47 -9.55 -8.66
CA ASN A 13 7.84 -9.23 -7.28
C ASN A 13 8.27 -7.77 -7.05
N LYS A 14 8.03 -6.86 -8.01
CA LYS A 14 8.39 -5.45 -7.88
C LYS A 14 7.43 -4.74 -6.95
N LYS A 15 7.99 -3.83 -6.16
CA LYS A 15 7.27 -2.98 -5.22
C LYS A 15 6.90 -1.66 -5.90
N TYR A 16 5.69 -1.19 -5.66
CA TYR A 16 5.21 0.13 -6.06
C TYR A 16 4.83 0.89 -4.80
N ILE A 17 5.37 2.09 -4.64
CA ILE A 17 5.14 2.93 -3.46
C ILE A 17 4.42 4.18 -3.95
N GLY A 18 3.32 4.53 -3.27
CA GLY A 18 2.58 5.75 -3.56
C GLY A 18 1.85 6.28 -2.34
N SER A 19 1.30 7.48 -2.47
CA SER A 19 0.41 8.08 -1.49
C SER A 19 -0.95 8.42 -2.11
N THR A 20 -2.02 8.40 -1.31
CA THR A 20 -3.38 8.71 -1.75
C THR A 20 -4.25 9.10 -0.58
N SER A 21 -5.33 9.85 -0.82
CA SER A 21 -6.39 10.07 0.17
C SER A 21 -7.38 8.90 0.25
N ASP A 22 -7.48 8.08 -0.80
CA ASP A 22 -8.42 6.94 -0.87
C ASP A 22 -7.70 5.65 -1.30
N LEU A 23 -7.24 4.89 -0.32
CA LEU A 23 -6.52 3.64 -0.53
C LEU A 23 -7.39 2.57 -1.21
N LYS A 24 -8.68 2.50 -0.86
CA LYS A 24 -9.61 1.47 -1.36
C LYS A 24 -9.88 1.64 -2.84
N ASN A 25 -10.21 2.86 -3.25
CA ASN A 25 -10.42 3.17 -4.65
C ASN A 25 -9.12 3.01 -5.44
N ARG A 26 -8.00 3.49 -4.89
CA ARG A 26 -6.68 3.37 -5.54
C ARG A 26 -6.29 1.91 -5.78
N PHE A 27 -6.45 1.03 -4.78
CA PHE A 27 -6.16 -0.40 -4.93
C PHE A 27 -7.04 -1.06 -6.00
N ARG A 28 -8.35 -0.75 -6.01
CA ARG A 28 -9.28 -1.24 -7.05
C ARG A 28 -8.84 -0.79 -8.44
N LEU A 29 -8.45 0.47 -8.62
CA LEU A 29 -7.96 1.00 -9.91
C LEU A 29 -6.68 0.31 -10.39
N HIS A 30 -5.75 0.02 -9.48
CA HIS A 30 -4.52 -0.72 -9.80
C HIS A 30 -4.83 -2.15 -10.26
N ASN A 31 -5.73 -2.85 -9.58
CA ASN A 31 -6.12 -4.22 -9.96
C ASN A 31 -7.02 -4.28 -11.21
N SER A 32 -7.87 -3.27 -11.42
CA SER A 32 -8.68 -3.16 -12.63
C SER A 32 -7.86 -2.74 -13.86
N GLY A 33 -6.56 -2.45 -13.71
CA GLY A 33 -5.68 -2.08 -14.82
C GLY A 33 -5.93 -0.68 -15.38
N LYS A 34 -6.63 0.17 -14.62
CA LYS A 34 -6.90 1.56 -15.00
C LYS A 34 -5.67 2.46 -14.76
N VAL A 35 -4.66 1.96 -14.04
CA VAL A 35 -3.40 2.68 -13.82
C VAL A 35 -2.34 2.20 -14.81
N LEU A 36 -1.99 3.05 -15.78
CA LEU A 36 -0.96 2.79 -16.81
C LEU A 36 0.34 2.24 -16.22
N SER A 37 0.81 2.81 -15.11
CA SER A 37 2.09 2.49 -14.46
C SER A 37 2.18 1.06 -13.92
N THR A 38 1.03 0.45 -13.57
CA THR A 38 0.99 -0.90 -12.98
C THR A 38 0.12 -1.87 -13.78
N LYS A 39 -0.51 -1.43 -14.87
CA LYS A 39 -1.43 -2.23 -15.71
C LYS A 39 -0.79 -3.53 -16.19
N ASN A 40 0.49 -3.50 -16.55
CA ASN A 40 1.22 -4.66 -17.07
C ASN A 40 1.80 -5.57 -15.98
N ARG A 41 1.72 -5.14 -14.70
CA ARG A 41 2.30 -5.82 -13.53
C ARG A 41 1.21 -6.36 -12.59
N ARG A 42 0.01 -6.59 -13.12
CA ARG A 42 -1.09 -7.23 -12.40
C ARG A 42 -0.92 -8.75 -12.41
N PRO A 43 -1.45 -9.46 -11.41
CA PRO A 43 -2.12 -8.95 -10.21
C PRO A 43 -1.15 -8.37 -9.16
N SER A 44 -1.59 -7.35 -8.41
CA SER A 44 -0.82 -6.71 -7.34
C SER A 44 -1.49 -6.92 -5.98
N LYS A 45 -0.70 -7.22 -4.94
CA LYS A 45 -1.16 -7.32 -3.55
C LYS A 45 -0.71 -6.10 -2.74
N LEU A 46 -1.58 -5.59 -1.88
CA LEU A 46 -1.21 -4.61 -0.88
C LEU A 46 -0.39 -5.31 0.21
N VAL A 47 0.86 -4.89 0.41
CA VAL A 47 1.77 -5.51 1.39
C VAL A 47 2.02 -4.63 2.61
N TYR A 48 1.76 -3.32 2.49
CA TYR A 48 1.89 -2.36 3.58
C TYR A 48 1.07 -1.12 3.29
N PHE A 49 0.49 -0.53 4.32
CA PHE A 49 -0.07 0.83 4.27
C PHE A 49 0.04 1.50 5.63
N GLU A 50 0.06 2.82 5.64
CA GLU A 50 0.15 3.65 6.85
C GLU A 50 -0.71 4.89 6.63
N SER A 51 -1.51 5.27 7.64
CA SER A 51 -2.39 6.43 7.61
C SER A 51 -1.73 7.65 8.27
N PHE A 52 -1.97 8.82 7.69
CA PHE A 52 -1.46 10.12 8.13
C PHE A 52 -2.60 11.13 8.17
N GLU A 53 -2.44 12.17 8.99
CA GLU A 53 -3.43 13.24 9.09
C GLU A 53 -3.32 14.18 7.87
N THR A 54 -2.09 14.44 7.41
CA THR A 54 -1.81 15.38 6.32
C THR A 54 -1.20 14.69 5.08
N MET A 55 -1.43 15.27 3.90
CA MET A 55 -0.81 14.79 2.65
C MET A 55 0.72 14.97 2.67
N SER A 56 1.19 16.01 3.36
CA SER A 56 2.62 16.33 3.49
C SER A 56 3.37 15.20 4.21
N GLU A 57 2.82 14.68 5.30
CA GLU A 57 3.39 13.54 6.03
C GLU A 57 3.39 12.27 5.19
N ALA A 58 2.26 11.97 4.53
CA ALA A 58 2.17 10.81 3.63
C ALA A 58 3.23 10.86 2.52
N ARG A 59 3.40 12.03 1.87
CA ARG A 59 4.43 12.25 0.85
C ARG A 59 5.85 12.22 1.41
N TRP A 60 6.07 12.73 2.62
CA TRP A 60 7.36 12.63 3.30
C TRP A 60 7.73 11.17 3.56
N ARG A 61 6.77 10.37 4.03
CA ARG A 61 6.94 8.93 4.22
C ARG A 61 7.22 8.19 2.92
N GLU A 62 6.46 8.50 1.86
CA GLU A 62 6.69 7.95 0.52
C GLU A 62 8.11 8.24 0.04
N ARG A 63 8.59 9.48 0.18
CA ARG A 63 9.96 9.87 -0.18
C ARG A 63 11.00 9.10 0.64
N ARG A 64 10.77 8.90 1.94
CA ARG A 64 11.64 8.08 2.80
C ARG A 64 11.74 6.64 2.30
N PHE A 65 10.61 6.02 1.94
CA PHE A 65 10.60 4.66 1.38
C PHE A 65 11.27 4.56 0.02
N LYS A 66 11.13 5.59 -0.84
CA LYS A 66 11.83 5.62 -2.14
C LYS A 66 13.34 5.83 -1.99
N LYS A 67 13.78 6.58 -0.97
CA LYS A 67 15.20 6.89 -0.75
C LYS A 67 15.96 5.74 -0.07
N SER A 68 15.31 4.97 0.80
CA SER A 68 15.97 3.90 1.56
C SER A 68 15.15 2.61 1.52
N HIS A 69 15.70 1.63 0.82
CA HIS A 69 15.14 0.28 0.74
C HIS A 69 15.05 -0.37 2.13
N ASP A 70 16.05 -0.20 2.98
CA ASP A 70 16.06 -0.79 4.33
C ASP A 70 14.95 -0.26 5.22
N VAL A 71 14.64 1.04 5.12
CA VAL A 71 13.53 1.65 5.89
C VAL A 71 12.20 1.02 5.50
N LEU A 72 11.99 0.80 4.20
CA LEU A 72 10.81 0.14 3.69
C LEU A 72 10.73 -1.33 4.15
N GLU A 73 11.81 -2.10 4.00
CA GLU A 73 11.83 -3.50 4.39
C GLU A 73 11.60 -3.70 5.88
N ARG A 74 12.19 -2.84 6.73
CA ARG A 74 11.94 -2.86 8.17
C ARG A 74 10.49 -2.57 8.49
N ALA A 75 9.87 -1.60 7.82
CA ALA A 75 8.46 -1.27 8.03
C ALA A 75 7.54 -2.45 7.63
N ILE A 76 7.80 -3.08 6.47
CA ILE A 76 7.07 -4.26 6.01
C ILE A 76 7.26 -5.44 6.97
N ARG A 77 8.50 -5.70 7.42
CA ARG A 77 8.81 -6.78 8.37
C ARG A 77 8.08 -6.56 9.69
N LYS A 78 8.16 -5.34 10.24
CA LYS A 78 7.47 -4.99 11.50
C LYS A 78 5.95 -5.17 11.39
N ALA A 79 5.36 -4.79 10.27
CA ALA A 79 3.92 -4.97 10.03
C ALA A 79 3.51 -6.44 9.97
N LYS A 80 4.37 -7.33 9.45
CA LYS A 80 4.11 -8.79 9.41
C LYS A 80 4.31 -9.49 10.76
N THR A 81 5.21 -8.97 11.60
CA THR A 81 5.55 -9.57 12.90
C THR A 81 4.64 -9.09 14.02
N ALA A 82 3.81 -8.05 13.80
CA ALA A 82 2.85 -7.60 14.79
C ALA A 82 1.74 -8.66 14.99
N PRO A 83 1.65 -9.31 16.17
CA PRO A 83 0.57 -10.24 16.47
C PRO A 83 -0.76 -9.47 16.50
N GLY A 84 -1.75 -9.89 15.70
CA GLY A 84 -3.09 -9.30 15.73
C GLY A 84 -3.45 -8.34 14.59
N LYS A 85 -2.61 -8.18 13.55
CA LYS A 85 -3.04 -7.61 12.26
C LYS A 85 -2.75 -8.59 11.15
N GLU A 86 -3.49 -9.70 11.16
CA GLU A 86 -3.70 -10.47 9.95
C GLU A 86 -4.10 -9.49 8.86
N ALA A 87 -3.35 -9.53 7.76
CA ALA A 87 -3.70 -8.82 6.55
C ALA A 87 -5.00 -9.43 6.03
N ALA A 88 -6.13 -9.05 6.65
CA ALA A 88 -7.41 -9.04 6.01
C ALA A 88 -7.16 -8.46 4.61
N GLY A 89 -7.54 -9.21 3.59
CA GLY A 89 -7.69 -8.61 2.26
C GLY A 89 -8.52 -7.33 2.36
N PRO A 90 -8.68 -6.59 1.27
CA PRO A 90 -9.50 -5.37 1.26
C PRO A 90 -10.98 -5.60 1.66
N GLU A 91 -11.38 -6.79 2.10
CA GLU A 91 -12.72 -7.13 2.58
C GLU A 91 -12.84 -7.17 4.12
N GLY A 92 -11.78 -7.48 4.88
CA GLY A 92 -11.87 -7.64 6.34
C GLY A 92 -11.47 -6.41 7.17
N LEU A 93 -11.27 -5.25 6.53
CA LEU A 93 -10.82 -4.00 7.16
C LEU A 93 -11.91 -2.91 7.24
N TRP A 94 -13.15 -3.21 6.85
CA TRP A 94 -14.24 -2.22 6.86
C TRP A 94 -15.32 -2.60 7.88
N PRO A 95 -15.46 -1.88 9.00
CA PRO A 95 -16.69 -1.93 9.78
C PRO A 95 -17.75 -1.17 8.97
N GLY A 96 -18.64 -1.90 8.30
CA GLY A 96 -19.73 -1.28 7.53
C GLY A 96 -20.09 -2.04 6.26
N GLY A 97 -20.49 -3.31 6.43
CA GLY A 97 -21.47 -3.90 5.51
C GLY A 97 -22.86 -3.48 5.98
N ARG A 98 -23.49 -2.60 5.21
CA ARG A 98 -24.95 -2.57 5.07
C ARG A 98 -25.24 -2.73 3.59
#